data_AF-A0A847APJ9-F1
#
_entry.id   AF-A0A847APJ9-F1
#
_cell.length_a   1.000
_cell.length_b   1.000
_cell.length_c   1.000
_cell.angle_alpha   90.00
_cell.angle_beta   90.00
_cell.angle_gamma   90.00
#
_symmetry.space_group_name_H-M   'P 1'
#
loop_
_entity.id
_entity.type
_entity.pdbx_description
1 polymer ?
#
loop_
_entity_poly.entity_id
_entity_poly.type
_entity_poly.pdbx_seq_one_letter_code
_entity_poly.pdbx_strand_id
1 'polypeptide(L)' 'YSKDIDNLFMAGRCFSATHVGLGSPRVMHTTTQMGVVTGYAAAVCIENNCTPRDVYKYHLDTMRERLNKIKSGAEFKH' A
#
# COMPACT_ATOMS: atom_id res chain seq x y z
N TYR A 1 -1.94 -5.88 4.49
CA TYR A 1 -0.98 -7.00 4.64
C TYR A 1 -1.65 -8.06 5.52
N SER A 2 -1.25 -9.33 5.39
CA SER A 2 -1.82 -10.41 6.20
C SER A 2 -1.31 -10.38 7.64
N LYS A 3 -2.16 -10.81 8.58
CA LYS A 3 -1.72 -11.04 9.96
C LYS A 3 -0.88 -12.31 10.07
N ASP A 4 -1.26 -13.35 9.31
CA ASP A 4 -0.78 -14.72 9.48
C ASP A 4 0.27 -15.13 8.43
N ILE A 5 0.34 -14.42 7.31
CA ILE A 5 1.31 -14.68 6.24
C ILE A 5 2.21 -13.47 6.09
N ASP A 6 3.46 -13.58 6.54
CA ASP A 6 4.36 -12.45 6.67
C ASP A 6 4.74 -11.78 5.35
N ASN A 7 4.66 -12.48 4.20
CA ASN A 7 5.00 -11.95 2.88
C ASN A 7 3.79 -11.54 2.01
N LEU A 8 2.59 -11.47 2.60
CA LEU A 8 1.36 -11.26 1.83
C LEU A 8 0.83 -9.83 1.93
N PHE A 9 0.86 -9.12 0.80
CA PHE A 9 0.13 -7.88 0.59
C PHE A 9 -1.29 -8.13 0.07
N MET A 10 -2.21 -7.21 0.39
CA MET A 10 -3.60 -7.26 -0.06
C MET A 10 -4.06 -5.82 -0.35
N ALA A 11 -4.71 -5.63 -1.49
CA ALA A 11 -5.31 -4.37 -1.90
C ALA A 11 -6.53 -4.63 -2.78
N GLY A 12 -7.45 -3.67 -2.82
CA GLY A 12 -8.70 -3.80 -3.56
C GLY A 12 -9.79 -4.40 -2.69
N ARG A 13 -10.66 -5.24 -3.26
CA ARG A 13 -11.94 -5.65 -2.62
C ARG A 13 -11.81 -6.78 -1.58
N CYS A 14 -10.60 -7.10 -1.15
CA CYS A 14 -10.28 -8.17 -0.21
C CYS A 14 -10.22 -7.71 1.25
N PHE A 15 -11.20 -6.92 1.69
CA PHE A 15 -11.37 -6.51 3.10
C PHE A 15 -12.84 -6.66 3.52
N SER A 16 -13.05 -6.92 4.80
CA SER A 16 -14.39 -7.02 5.40
C SER A 16 -14.77 -5.68 6.03
N ALA A 17 -15.97 -5.20 5.72
CA ALA A 17 -16.57 -4.03 6.35
C ALA A 17 -18.09 -4.26 6.47
N THR A 18 -18.77 -3.44 7.27
CA THR A 18 -20.23 -3.48 7.39
C THR A 18 -20.89 -3.18 6.03
N HIS A 19 -22.15 -3.57 5.87
CA HIS A 19 -22.92 -3.32 4.64
C HIS A 19 -22.86 -1.83 4.20
N VAL A 20 -22.89 -0.91 5.16
CA VAL A 20 -22.76 0.55 4.93
C VAL A 20 -21.33 0.96 4.58
N GLY A 21 -20.32 0.33 5.20
CA GLY A 21 -18.90 0.65 4.99
C GLY A 21 -18.28 0.05 3.73
N LEU A 22 -18.98 -0.83 3.01
CA LEU A 22 -18.47 -1.48 1.80
C LEU A 22 -18.57 -0.60 0.54
N GLY A 23 -19.41 0.43 0.53
CA GLY A 23 -19.65 1.26 -0.66
C GLY A 23 -18.42 2.08 -1.06
N SER A 24 -17.93 2.94 -0.17
CA SER A 24 -16.86 3.90 -0.49
C SER A 24 -15.50 3.26 -0.87
N PRO A 25 -15.00 2.20 -0.20
CA PRO A 25 -13.71 1.62 -0.54
C PRO A 25 -13.75 0.72 -1.79
N ARG A 26 -14.94 0.47 -2.37
CA ARG A 26 -15.10 -0.28 -3.63
C ARG A 26 -15.21 0.62 -4.87
N VAL A 27 -15.21 1.94 -4.69
CA VAL A 27 -15.15 2.92 -5.79
C VAL A 27 -13.74 2.93 -6.39
N MET A 28 -13.65 3.19 -7.70
CA MET A 28 -12.38 3.11 -8.45
C MET A 28 -11.29 3.99 -7.81
N HIS A 29 -11.58 5.24 -7.45
CA HIS A 29 -10.57 6.15 -6.91
C HIS A 29 -9.91 5.63 -5.62
N THR A 30 -10.72 5.25 -4.62
CA THR A 30 -10.24 4.72 -3.34
C THR A 30 -9.55 3.36 -3.51
N THR A 31 -10.10 2.49 -4.36
CA THR A 31 -9.48 1.19 -4.68
C THR A 31 -8.12 1.37 -5.34
N THR A 32 -8.01 2.28 -6.31
CA THR A 32 -6.75 2.59 -6.99
C THR A 32 -5.71 3.13 -6.02
N GLN A 33 -6.09 4.03 -5.10
CA GLN A 33 -5.17 4.55 -4.07
C GLN A 33 -4.57 3.42 -3.22
N MET A 34 -5.37 2.45 -2.78
CA MET A 34 -4.86 1.28 -2.04
C MET A 34 -3.89 0.45 -2.88
N GLY A 35 -4.19 0.23 -4.16
CA GLY A 35 -3.35 -0.52 -5.09
C GLY A 35 -2.00 0.15 -5.29
N VAL A 36 -1.99 1.47 -5.54
CA VAL A 36 -0.78 2.28 -5.71
C VAL A 36 0.11 2.17 -4.47
N VAL A 37 -0.43 2.43 -3.27
CA VAL A 37 0.34 2.36 -2.01
C VAL A 37 0.92 0.97 -1.79
N THR A 38 0.13 -0.08 -2.06
CA THR A 38 0.56 -1.47 -1.86
C THR A 38 1.66 -1.89 -2.82
N GLY A 39 1.59 -1.46 -4.09
CA GLY A 39 2.65 -1.68 -5.06
C GLY A 39 3.98 -1.05 -4.63
N TYR A 40 3.94 0.18 -4.11
CA TYR A 40 5.15 0.82 -3.57
C TYR A 40 5.71 0.12 -2.33
N ALA A 41 4.84 -0.34 -1.43
CA ALA A 41 5.27 -1.11 -0.27
C ALA A 41 5.99 -2.40 -0.70
N ALA A 42 5.49 -3.07 -1.76
CA ALA A 42 6.12 -4.26 -2.31
C ALA A 42 7.51 -3.97 -2.92
N ALA A 43 7.65 -2.86 -3.66
CA ALA A 43 8.96 -2.44 -4.17
C ALA A 43 9.97 -2.20 -3.04
N VAL A 44 9.56 -1.50 -1.97
CA VAL A 44 10.40 -1.27 -0.78
C VAL A 44 10.78 -2.58 -0.09
N CYS A 45 9.88 -3.56 -0.02
CA CYS A 45 10.18 -4.89 0.52
C CYS A 45 11.30 -5.58 -0.27
N ILE A 46 11.24 -5.52 -1.60
CA ILE A 46 12.25 -6.14 -2.47
C ILE A 46 13.60 -5.43 -2.32
N GLU A 47 13.61 -4.10 -2.34
CA GLU A 47 14.83 -3.28 -2.23
C GLU A 47 15.56 -3.47 -0.88
N ASN A 48 14.82 -3.63 0.21
CA ASN A 48 15.37 -3.73 1.57
C ASN A 48 15.38 -5.17 2.11
N ASN A 49 15.00 -6.15 1.30
CA ASN A 49 14.82 -7.55 1.67
C ASN A 49 14.04 -7.72 2.99
N CYS A 50 12.93 -6.99 3.11
CA CYS A 50 12.13 -6.91 4.34
C CYS A 50 10.69 -7.39 4.14
N THR A 51 9.99 -7.66 5.22
CA THR A 51 8.59 -8.11 5.15
C THR A 51 7.62 -6.92 5.07
N PRO A 52 6.40 -7.10 4.54
CA PRO A 52 5.29 -6.15 4.65
C PRO A 52 5.13 -5.47 6.02
N ARG A 53 5.43 -6.20 7.10
CA ARG A 53 5.34 -5.69 8.47
C ARG A 53 6.50 -4.75 8.81
N ASP A 54 7.69 -5.06 8.34
CA ASP A 54 8.90 -4.26 8.53
C ASP A 54 8.82 -2.93 7.79
N VAL A 55 8.13 -2.91 6.65
CA VAL A 55 7.84 -1.65 5.93
C VAL A 55 7.13 -0.64 6.82
N TYR A 56 6.12 -1.07 7.57
CA TYR A 56 5.41 -0.18 8.49
C TYR A 56 6.25 0.21 9.72
N LYS A 57 7.13 -0.69 10.20
CA LYS A 57 7.95 -0.45 11.40
C LYS A 57 9.18 0.41 11.15
N TYR A 58 9.87 0.21 10.03
CA TYR A 58 11.21 0.76 9.80
C TYR A 58 11.33 1.60 8.52
N HIS A 59 10.44 1.41 7.54
CA HIS A 59 10.53 2.09 6.23
C HIS A 59 9.31 2.98 5.93
N LEU A 60 8.54 3.34 6.95
CA LEU A 60 7.33 4.16 6.79
C LEU A 60 7.65 5.57 6.29
N ASP A 61 8.75 6.15 6.73
CA ASP A 61 9.15 7.50 6.30
C ASP A 61 9.58 7.52 4.82
N THR A 62 10.34 6.50 4.39
CA THR A 62 10.67 6.29 2.97
C THR A 62 9.41 6.14 2.12
N MET A 63 8.42 5.37 2.60
CA MET A 63 7.12 5.26 1.93
C MET A 63 6.39 6.60 1.84
N ARG A 64 6.33 7.38 2.93
CA ARG A 64 5.68 8.70 2.94
C ARG A 64 6.34 9.66 1.97
N GLU A 65 7.66 9.68 1.91
CA GLU A 65 8.41 10.53 0.98
C GLU A 65 8.09 10.16 -0.48
N ARG A 66 8.10 8.87 -0.82
CA ARG A 66 7.73 8.38 -2.15
C ARG A 66 6.29 8.76 -2.52
N LEU A 67 5.34 8.60 -1.59
CA LEU A 67 3.93 8.97 -1.80
C LEU A 67 3.74 10.48 -1.98
N ASN A 68 4.51 11.30 -1.24
CA ASN A 68 4.47 12.76 -1.38
C ASN A 68 4.99 13.21 -2.75
N LYS A 69 6.05 12.57 -3.28
CA LYS A 69 6.57 12.83 -4.63
C LYS A 69 5.53 12.55 -5.72
N ILE A 70 4.74 11.48 -5.56
CA ILE A 70 3.65 11.15 -6.50
C ILE A 70 2.53 12.19 -6.42
N LYS A 71 2.16 12.63 -5.21
CA LYS A 71 1.16 13.71 -5.04
C LYS A 71 1.58 15.01 -5.70
N SER A 72 2.88 15.32 -5.72
CA SER A 72 3.42 16.52 -6.38
C SER A 72 3.61 16.36 -7.90
N GLY A 73 3.21 15.23 -8.49
CA GLY A 73 3.36 14.98 -9.93
C GLY A 73 4.79 14.72 -10.39
N ALA A 74 5.71 14.37 -9.48
CA ALA A 74 7.09 14.07 -9.84
C ALA A 74 7.17 12.71 -10.57
N GLU A 75 7.92 12.67 -11.68
CA GLU A 75 8.15 11.44 -12.43
C GLU A 75 8.89 10.39 -11.58
N PHE A 76 8.39 9.16 -11.64
CA PHE A 76 8.99 8.04 -10.95
C PHE A 76 10.18 7.53 -11.77
N LYS A 77 11.41 7.77 -11.31
CA LYS A 77 12.60 7.11 -11.85
C LYS A 77 12.81 5.79 -11.11
N HIS A 78 12.65 4.69 -11.83
CA HIS A 78 13.02 3.33 -11.41
C HIS A 78 14.54 3.19 -11.32
#